data_AF-A0A349LTB2-F1
#
_entry.id   AF-A0A349LTB2-F1
#
_cell.length_a   1.000
_cell.length_b   1.000
_cell.length_c   1.000
_cell.angle_alpha   90.00
_cell.angle_beta   90.00
_cell.angle_gamma   90.00
#
_symmetry.space_group_name_H-M   'P 1'
#
loop_
_entity.id
_entity.type
_entity.pdbx_description
1 polymer ?
#
loop_
_entity_poly.entity_id
_entity_poly.type
_entity_poly.pdbx_seq_one_letter_code
_entity_poly.pdbx_strand_id
1 'polypeptide(L)'
;MDCREFLDVKQYEFLLNYFMRALKQENLAALTEPLSYDGYSAYDQAFYRISEQAKLAFIEMFQQPPPPIALTNLFHLAELELAGIRTKPKPPKTLM
;
A
#
# COMPACT_ATOMS: atom_id res chain seq x y z
N MET A 1 -9.15 5.96 11.31
CA MET A 1 -8.27 4.94 11.91
C MET A 1 -6.96 4.99 11.16
N ASP A 2 -5.84 5.24 11.85
CA ASP A 2 -4.52 5.30 11.22
C ASP A 2 -3.95 3.88 11.20
N CYS A 3 -3.55 3.37 10.03
CA CYS A 3 -2.94 2.04 9.90
C CYS A 3 -1.67 1.87 10.75
N ARG A 4 -1.04 2.98 11.17
CA ARG A 4 0.08 2.99 12.12
C ARG A 4 -0.30 2.56 13.53
N GLU A 5 -1.57 2.53 13.88
CA GLU A 5 -2.05 2.03 15.17
C GLU A 5 -2.04 0.50 15.23
N PHE A 6 -1.90 -0.17 14.08
CA PHE A 6 -2.03 -1.63 13.96
C PHE A 6 -0.74 -2.34 13.53
N LEU A 7 0.29 -1.59 13.13
CA LEU A 7 1.56 -2.13 12.65
C LEU A 7 2.73 -1.54 13.43
N ASP A 8 3.70 -2.39 13.77
CA ASP A 8 5.01 -1.93 14.23
C ASP A 8 5.75 -1.19 13.09
N VAL A 9 6.69 -0.31 13.43
CA VAL A 9 7.46 0.51 12.49
C VAL A 9 8.12 -0.36 11.41
N LYS A 10 8.69 -1.51 11.80
CA LYS A 10 9.30 -2.45 10.84
C LYS A 10 8.30 -3.09 9.88
N GLN A 11 7.09 -3.35 10.35
CA GLN A 11 6.01 -3.94 9.55
C GLN A 11 5.43 -2.92 8.57
N TYR A 12 5.27 -1.68 9.03
CA TYR A 12 4.90 -0.53 8.22
C TYR A 12 5.92 -0.30 7.09
N GLU A 13 7.22 -0.21 7.44
CA GLU A 13 8.29 0.02 6.47
C GLU A 13 8.43 -1.13 5.48
N PHE A 14 8.27 -2.38 5.92
CA PHE A 14 8.31 -3.54 5.03
C PHE A 14 7.24 -3.44 3.94
N LEU A 15 5.98 -3.23 4.34
CA LEU A 15 4.86 -3.14 3.40
C LEU A 15 4.99 -1.93 2.48
N LEU A 16 5.33 -0.75 3.03
CA LEU A 16 5.51 0.45 2.22
C LEU A 16 6.59 0.27 1.15
N ASN A 17 7.75 -0.27 1.54
CA ASN A 17 8.84 -0.53 0.59
C ASN A 17 8.47 -1.61 -0.44
N TYR A 18 7.72 -2.63 -0.02
CA TYR A 18 7.24 -3.67 -0.93
C TYR A 18 6.33 -3.06 -2.00
N PHE A 19 5.32 -2.29 -1.59
CA PHE A 19 4.39 -1.64 -2.53
C PHE A 19 5.11 -0.66 -3.45
N MET A 20 6.02 0.17 -2.94
CA MET A 20 6.79 1.08 -3.79
C MET A 20 7.62 0.36 -4.85
N ARG A 21 8.18 -0.82 -4.55
CA ARG A 21 8.92 -1.64 -5.52
C ARG A 21 7.98 -2.28 -6.53
N ALA A 22 6.87 -2.87 -6.07
CA ALA A 22 5.89 -3.51 -6.94
C ALA A 22 5.26 -2.51 -7.92
N LEU A 23 4.83 -1.34 -7.44
CA LEU A 23 4.26 -0.27 -8.27
C LEU A 23 5.25 0.25 -9.33
N LYS A 24 6.55 0.32 -9.01
CA LYS A 24 7.60 0.67 -9.99
C LYS A 24 7.80 -0.42 -11.05
N GLN A 25 7.76 -1.70 -10.65
CA GLN A 25 7.93 -2.83 -11.57
C GLN A 25 6.76 -2.97 -12.54
N GLU A 26 5.54 -2.74 -12.04
CA GLU A 26 4.31 -2.79 -12.81
C GLU A 26 4.13 -1.60 -13.75
N ASN A 27 4.95 -0.56 -13.58
CA ASN A 27 4.86 0.70 -14.32
C ASN A 27 3.41 1.23 -14.34
N LEU A 28 2.72 1.16 -13.21
CA LEU A 28 1.31 1.57 -13.08
C LEU A 28 1.10 3.05 -13.44
N ALA A 29 2.15 3.87 -13.38
CA ALA A 29 2.17 5.24 -13.86
C ALA A 29 2.05 5.38 -15.39
N ALA A 30 2.26 4.30 -16.15
CA ALA A 30 2.15 4.27 -17.61
C ALA A 30 0.81 3.73 -18.11
N LEU A 31 -0.09 3.28 -17.21
CA LEU A 31 -1.44 2.87 -17.58
C LEU A 31 -2.27 4.10 -17.96
N THR A 32 -2.26 4.42 -19.25
CA THR A 32 -3.18 5.37 -19.91
C THR A 32 -4.56 4.75 -20.11
N GLU A 33 -5.09 4.02 -19.11
CA GLU A 33 -6.48 3.60 -19.15
C GLU A 33 -7.35 4.68 -18.49
N PRO A 34 -8.46 5.09 -19.10
CA PRO A 34 -9.44 5.90 -18.40
C PRO A 34 -9.90 5.10 -17.18
N LEU A 35 -9.89 5.73 -16.00
CA LEU A 35 -10.39 5.18 -14.74
C LEU A 35 -11.83 4.67 -14.92
N SER A 36 -11.97 3.43 -15.39
CA SER A 36 -13.26 2.80 -15.63
C SER A 36 -13.76 2.27 -14.30
N TYR A 37 -14.75 2.96 -13.74
CA TYR A 37 -15.48 2.58 -12.52
C TYR A 37 -16.45 1.41 -12.78
N ASP A 38 -15.98 0.36 -13.45
CA ASP A 38 -16.71 -0.89 -13.72
C ASP A 38 -16.48 -1.93 -12.59
N GLY A 39 -15.35 -1.85 -11.88
CA GLY A 39 -14.91 -2.87 -10.92
C GLY A 39 -14.06 -3.98 -11.58
N TYR A 40 -13.76 -3.85 -12.87
CA TYR A 40 -12.85 -4.68 -13.65
C TYR A 40 -11.65 -3.92 -14.23
N SER A 41 -11.32 -2.72 -13.71
CA SER A 41 -10.20 -1.95 -14.21
C SER A 41 -8.89 -2.73 -14.07
N ALA A 42 -7.95 -2.58 -15.01
CA ALA A 42 -6.60 -3.12 -14.87
C ALA A 42 -5.94 -2.69 -13.56
N TYR A 43 -6.33 -1.51 -13.05
CA TYR A 43 -5.95 -1.02 -11.73
C TYR A 43 -6.44 -1.92 -10.59
N ASP A 44 -7.72 -2.27 -10.56
CA ASP A 44 -8.28 -3.12 -9.50
C ASP A 44 -7.60 -4.50 -9.52
N GLN A 45 -7.39 -5.08 -10.70
CA GLN A 45 -6.70 -6.35 -10.85
C GLN A 45 -5.24 -6.28 -10.38
N ALA A 46 -4.54 -5.18 -10.69
CA ALA A 46 -3.18 -4.94 -10.20
C ALA A 46 -3.16 -4.77 -8.67
N PHE A 47 -4.09 -3.99 -8.12
CA PHE A 47 -4.24 -3.80 -6.67
C PHE A 47 -4.47 -5.13 -5.96
N TYR A 48 -5.41 -5.96 -6.40
CA TYR A 48 -5.69 -7.26 -5.77
C TYR A 48 -4.48 -8.19 -5.84
N ARG A 49 -3.82 -8.27 -7.01
CA ARG A 49 -2.64 -9.12 -7.18
C ARG A 49 -1.47 -8.68 -6.30
N ILE A 50 -1.13 -7.39 -6.32
CA ILE A 50 -0.02 -6.85 -5.53
C ILE A 50 -0.32 -6.98 -4.03
N SER A 51 -1.57 -6.73 -3.62
CA SER A 51 -1.99 -6.84 -2.21
C SER A 51 -1.90 -8.28 -1.69
N GLU A 52 -2.32 -9.27 -2.48
CA GLU A 52 -2.17 -10.68 -2.11
C GLU A 52 -0.69 -11.10 -2.05
N GLN A 53 0.15 -10.64 -2.98
CA GLN A 53 1.60 -10.91 -2.92
C GLN A 53 2.26 -10.26 -1.70
N ALA A 54 1.91 -9.01 -1.39
CA ALA A 54 2.41 -8.29 -0.22
C ALA A 54 1.98 -8.99 1.08
N LYS A 55 0.75 -9.48 1.13
CA LYS A 55 0.22 -10.26 2.26
C LYS A 55 1.00 -11.56 2.48
N LEU A 56 1.27 -12.32 1.41
CA LEU A 56 2.08 -13.54 1.51
C LEU A 56 3.50 -13.24 2.02
N ALA A 57 4.17 -12.26 1.40
CA ALA A 57 5.51 -11.85 1.82
C ALA A 57 5.56 -11.35 3.28
N PHE A 58 4.50 -10.67 3.73
CA PHE A 58 4.36 -10.23 5.12
C PHE A 58 4.20 -11.41 6.08
N ILE A 59 3.36 -12.39 5.74
CA ILE A 59 3.17 -13.60 6.55
C ILE A 59 4.48 -14.40 6.62
N GLU A 60 5.21 -14.53 5.52
CA GLU A 60 6.52 -15.20 5.52
C GLU A 60 7.51 -14.51 6.46
N MET A 61 7.57 -13.18 6.42
CA MET A 61 8.53 -12.40 7.21
C MET A 61 8.18 -12.32 8.70
N PHE A 62 6.89 -12.14 9.02
CA PHE A 62 6.44 -11.83 10.39
C PHE A 62 5.61 -12.95 11.03
N GLN A 63 5.31 -14.03 10.30
CA GLN A 63 4.52 -15.18 10.78
C GLN A 63 3.12 -14.81 11.28
N GLN A 64 2.59 -13.68 10.80
CA GLN A 64 1.26 -13.19 11.14
C GLN A 64 0.61 -12.49 9.94
N PRO A 65 -0.73 -12.50 9.82
CA PRO A 65 -1.41 -11.80 8.74
C PRO A 65 -1.34 -10.27 8.96
N PRO A 66 -1.14 -9.47 7.90
CA PRO A 66 -1.26 -8.03 8.01
C PRO A 66 -2.72 -7.62 8.22
N PRO A 67 -3.00 -6.53 8.95
CA PRO A 67 -4.34 -5.95 9.04
C PRO A 67 -4.86 -5.57 7.65
N PRO A 68 -6.08 -5.96 7.25
CA PRO A 68 -6.61 -5.66 5.92
C PRO A 68 -6.58 -4.17 5.57
N ILE A 69 -6.90 -3.31 6.56
CA ILE A 69 -6.87 -1.85 6.39
C ILE A 69 -5.46 -1.32 6.11
N ALA A 70 -4.41 -2.00 6.57
CA ALA A 70 -3.05 -1.57 6.37
C ALA A 70 -2.57 -1.83 4.94
N LEU A 71 -3.03 -2.91 4.28
CA LEU A 71 -2.69 -3.19 2.88
C LEU A 71 -3.21 -2.08 1.97
N THR A 72 -4.50 -1.74 2.07
CA THR A 72 -5.10 -0.68 1.25
C THR A 72 -4.47 0.69 1.51
N ASN A 73 -4.27 1.06 2.78
CA ASN A 73 -3.70 2.35 3.13
C ASN A 73 -2.24 2.48 2.68
N LEU A 74 -1.42 1.44 2.85
CA LEU A 74 -0.01 1.50 2.48
C LEU A 74 0.21 1.39 0.98
N PHE A 75 -0.65 0.68 0.26
CA PHE A 75 -0.68 0.72 -1.20
C PHE A 75 -0.89 2.16 -1.68
N HIS A 76 -1.94 2.82 -1.19
CA HIS A 76 -2.26 4.19 -1.60
C HIS A 76 -1.16 5.19 -1.20
N LEU A 77 -0.57 5.03 0.00
CA LEU A 77 0.57 5.85 0.40
C LEU A 77 1.79 5.64 -0.50
N ALA A 78 2.06 4.40 -0.93
CA ALA A 78 3.15 4.12 -1.85
C ALA A 78 2.93 4.79 -3.21
N GLU A 79 1.69 4.82 -3.72
CA GLU A 79 1.35 5.55 -4.95
C GLU A 79 1.63 7.05 -4.81
N LEU A 80 1.18 7.67 -3.72
CA LEU A 80 1.40 9.10 -3.45
C LEU A 80 2.90 9.44 -3.35
N GLU A 81 3.69 8.61 -2.67
CA GLU A 81 5.15 8.75 -2.58
C GLU A 81 5.82 8.65 -3.96
N LEU A 82 5.36 7.72 -4.81
CA LEU A 82 5.87 7.58 -6.18
C LEU A 82 5.48 8.74 -7.10
N ALA A 83 4.27 9.28 -6.93
CA ALA A 83 3.80 10.47 -7.65
C ALA A 83 4.52 11.76 -7.20
N GLY A 84 5.40 11.70 -6.19
CA GLY A 84 6.03 12.86 -5.59
C GLY A 84 5.08 13.72 -4.76
N ILE A 85 3.85 13.26 -4.56
CA ILE A 85 2.84 13.91 -3.71
C ILE A 85 3.10 13.44 -2.28
N ARG A 86 4.11 14.03 -1.63
CA ARG A 86 4.35 13.81 -0.21
C ARG A 86 3.20 14.38 0.60
N THR A 87 2.21 13.56 0.92
CA THR A 87 1.27 13.84 2.00
C THR A 87 2.05 13.71 3.31
N LYS A 88 2.64 14.82 3.78
CA LYS A 88 3.31 14.86 5.08
C LYS A 88 2.38 14.20 6.10
N PRO A 89 2.78 13.09 6.72
CA PRO A 89 1.91 12.43 7.66
C PRO A 89 1.63 13.40 8.79
N LYS A 90 0.33 13.65 9.05
CA LYS A 90 -0.05 14.32 10.29
C LYS A 90 0.51 13.45 11.42
N PRO A 91 1.39 13.98 12.29
CA PRO A 91 1.88 13.22 13.41
C PRO A 91 0.69 12.73 14.23
N PRO A 92 0.76 11.52 14.81
CA PRO A 92 -0.28 11.08 15.73
C PRO A 92 -0.46 12.18 16.78
N LYS A 93 -1.69 12.68 16.92
CA LYS A 93 -2.02 13.58 18.02
C LYS A 93 -1.71 12.81 19.30
N THR A 94 -0.59 13.12 19.93
CA THR A 94 -0.35 12.76 21.32
C THR A 94 -1.48 13.44 22.10
N LEU A 95 -2.48 12.67 22.50
CA LEU A 95 -3.42 13.09 23.54
C LEU A 95 -2.60 13.18 24.82
N MET A 96 -2.10 14.39 25.11
CA MET A 96 -1.73 14.82 26.46
C MET A 96 -2.99 15.13 27.26
#